data_AF-A0AAV5J5R0-F1
#
_entry.id   AF-A0AAV5J5R0-F1
#
_cell.length_a   1.000
_cell.length_b   1.000
_cell.length_c   1.000
_cell.angle_alpha   90.00
_cell.angle_beta   90.00
_cell.angle_gamma   90.00
#
_symmetry.space_group_name_H-M   'P 1'
#
loop_
_entity.id
_entity.type
_entity.pdbx_description
1 polymer ?
#
loop_
_entity_poly.entity_id
_entity_poly.type
_entity_poly.pdbx_seq_one_letter_code
_entity_poly.pdbx_strand_id
1 'polypeptide(L)'
;METLLETLRKEEKVTDPFIVMQVMRCYLHAGDLDRGLQTFEEYMNAGRNPLPELYVTFIEGAMVGHTPRGMELAQDMLVKMNSRNFFLNFKQGSDLLLVAAREKTGGYTNANFIWDLMQARKITPSLPAVEAYYNGLKDREIPEDDPRLLVVARTYDNLRSRVRT
;
A
#
# COMPACT_ATOMS: atom_id res chain seq x y z
N MET A 1 5.09 23.07 -4.93
CA MET A 1 3.96 22.56 -4.12
C MET A 1 3.55 23.57 -3.06
N GLU A 2 4.45 24.00 -2.18
CA GLU A 2 4.13 24.91 -1.06
C GLU A 2 3.39 26.18 -1.49
N THR A 3 3.85 26.87 -2.53
CA THR A 3 3.21 28.08 -3.07
C THR A 3 1.75 27.86 -3.50
N LEU A 4 1.44 26.70 -4.08
CA LEU A 4 0.06 26.35 -4.46
C LEU A 4 -0.80 26.12 -3.21
N LEU A 5 -0.27 25.42 -2.20
CA LEU A 5 -0.99 25.15 -0.95
C LEU A 5 -1.23 26.42 -0.14
N GLU A 6 -0.26 27.33 -0.09
CA GLU A 6 -0.42 28.66 0.50
C GLU A 6 -1.52 29.45 -0.19
N THR A 7 -1.64 29.34 -1.51
CA THR A 7 -2.69 30.03 -2.28
C THR A 7 -4.06 29.44 -1.96
N LEU A 8 -4.19 28.11 -1.92
CA LEU A 8 -5.44 27.44 -1.55
C LEU A 8 -5.89 27.74 -0.11
N ARG A 9 -4.96 27.82 0.84
CA ARG A 9 -5.24 28.20 2.24
C ARG A 9 -5.74 29.64 2.36
N LYS A 10 -5.14 30.58 1.61
CA LYS A 10 -5.54 32.00 1.61
C LYS A 10 -6.95 32.23 1.06
N GLU A 11 -7.44 31.33 0.22
CA GLU A 11 -8.78 31.44 -0.39
C GLU A 11 -9.91 30.83 0.47
N GLU A 12 -9.64 30.38 1.70
CA GLU A 12 -10.60 29.68 2.60
C GLU A 12 -11.35 28.50 1.94
N LYS A 13 -10.84 27.99 0.82
CA LYS A 13 -11.46 26.87 0.11
C LYS A 13 -11.20 25.60 0.89
N VAL A 14 -12.28 24.92 1.27
CA VAL A 14 -12.23 23.56 1.85
C VAL A 14 -11.40 22.69 0.91
N THR A 15 -10.20 22.31 1.34
CA THR A 15 -9.29 21.53 0.50
C THR A 15 -9.93 20.18 0.21
N ASP A 16 -10.32 19.98 -1.04
CA ASP A 16 -10.96 18.76 -1.52
C ASP A 16 -10.07 17.52 -1.19
N PRO A 17 -10.65 16.37 -0.80
CA PRO A 17 -9.88 15.17 -0.45
C PRO A 17 -8.93 14.69 -1.55
N PHE A 18 -9.25 14.91 -2.83
CA PHE A 18 -8.36 14.55 -3.93
C PHE A 18 -7.14 15.45 -3.98
N ILE A 19 -7.28 16.74 -3.67
CA ILE A 19 -6.14 17.65 -3.53
C ILE A 19 -5.25 17.18 -2.38
N VAL A 20 -5.83 16.83 -1.23
CA VAL A 20 -5.09 16.31 -0.08
C VAL A 20 -4.30 15.05 -0.45
N MET A 21 -4.92 14.11 -1.18
CA MET A 21 -4.23 12.92 -1.68
C MET A 21 -3.05 13.27 -2.59
N GLN A 22 -3.18 14.24 -3.50
CA GLN A 22 -2.06 14.64 -4.36
C GLN A 22 -0.92 15.29 -3.58
N VAL A 23 -1.24 16.10 -2.57
CA VAL A 23 -0.24 16.72 -1.68
C VAL A 23 0.53 15.65 -0.93
N MET A 24 -0.18 14.69 -0.32
CA MET A 24 0.43 13.54 0.35
C MET A 24 1.36 12.78 -0.59
N ARG A 25 0.90 12.45 -1.81
CA ARG A 25 1.73 11.75 -2.81
C ARG A 25 3.05 12.47 -3.03
N CYS A 26 3.03 13.78 -3.26
CA CYS A 26 4.25 14.51 -3.52
C CYS A 26 5.22 14.52 -2.34
N TYR A 27 4.75 14.69 -1.10
CA TYR A 27 5.65 14.59 0.06
C TYR A 27 6.24 13.18 0.20
N LEU A 28 5.41 12.15 0.11
CA LEU A 28 5.85 10.76 0.26
C LEU A 28 6.83 10.34 -0.84
N HIS A 29 6.57 10.68 -2.10
CA HIS A 29 7.47 10.39 -3.21
C HIS A 29 8.76 11.23 -3.18
N ALA A 30 8.77 12.37 -2.49
CA ALA A 30 9.98 13.14 -2.21
C ALA A 30 10.77 12.61 -0.99
N GLY A 31 10.25 11.60 -0.30
CA GLY A 31 10.85 11.04 0.92
C GLY A 31 10.54 11.83 2.20
N ASP A 32 9.70 12.86 2.13
CA ASP A 32 9.25 13.65 3.28
C ASP A 32 8.05 12.97 3.95
N LEU A 33 8.34 11.86 4.65
CA LEU A 33 7.33 11.06 5.33
C LEU A 33 6.62 11.83 6.44
N ASP A 34 7.31 12.76 7.09
CA ASP A 34 6.76 13.59 8.17
C ASP A 34 5.65 14.50 7.67
N ARG A 35 5.89 15.26 6.58
CA ARG A 35 4.84 16.10 5.99
C ARG A 35 3.72 15.28 5.37
N GLY A 36 4.04 14.12 4.78
CA GLY A 36 3.03 13.17 4.30
C GLY A 36 2.10 12.72 5.42
N LEU A 37 2.64 12.37 6.59
CA LEU A 37 1.88 11.92 7.76
C LEU A 37 1.08 13.06 8.38
N GLN A 38 1.71 14.23 8.55
CA GLN A 38 1.04 15.43 9.04
C GLN A 38 -0.19 15.76 8.18
N THR A 39 -0.03 15.77 6.84
CA THR A 39 -1.13 16.07 5.91
C THR A 39 -2.30 15.06 6.07
N PHE A 40 -1.97 13.78 6.26
CA PHE A 40 -2.97 12.74 6.51
C PHE A 40 -3.70 12.96 7.85
N GLU A 41 -2.96 13.22 8.92
CA GLU A 41 -3.52 13.42 10.25
C GLU A 41 -4.39 14.68 10.35
N GLU A 42 -3.95 15.79 9.75
CA GLU A 42 -4.73 17.02 9.68
C GLU A 42 -6.08 16.79 9.01
N TYR A 43 -6.13 16.05 7.90
CA TYR A 43 -7.40 15.70 7.25
C TYR A 43 -8.28 14.84 8.17
N MET A 44 -7.69 13.82 8.80
CA MET A 44 -8.41 12.88 9.65
C MET A 44 -8.95 13.53 10.93
N ASN A 45 -8.27 14.56 11.44
CA ASN A 45 -8.64 15.29 12.65
C ASN A 45 -9.61 16.47 12.38
N ALA A 46 -9.79 16.87 11.11
CA ALA A 46 -10.67 17.97 10.72
C ALA A 46 -12.18 17.66 10.78
N GLY A 47 -12.59 16.56 11.43
CA GLY A 47 -14.01 16.14 11.52
C GLY A 47 -14.63 15.71 10.19
N ARG A 48 -13.81 15.45 9.18
CA ARG A 48 -14.23 15.05 7.83
C ARG A 48 -14.45 13.54 7.75
N ASN A 49 -15.23 13.11 6.76
CA ASN A 49 -15.45 11.68 6.51
C ASN A 49 -14.12 11.01 6.10
N PRO A 50 -13.66 9.99 6.84
CA PRO A 50 -12.49 9.22 6.45
C PRO A 50 -12.71 8.50 5.12
N LEU A 51 -11.75 8.64 4.19
CA LEU A 51 -11.79 7.95 2.90
C LEU A 51 -10.73 6.84 2.87
N PRO A 52 -11.08 5.59 2.47
CA PRO A 52 -10.12 4.50 2.30
C PRO A 52 -8.94 4.86 1.37
N GLU A 53 -9.18 5.68 0.36
CA GLU A 53 -8.20 6.11 -0.64
C GLU A 53 -7.06 6.94 -0.04
N LEU A 54 -7.30 7.67 1.05
CA LEU A 54 -6.24 8.39 1.77
C LEU A 54 -5.25 7.44 2.44
N TYR A 55 -5.75 6.37 3.05
CA TYR A 55 -4.90 5.32 3.63
C TYR A 55 -4.07 4.66 2.54
N VAL A 56 -4.72 4.20 1.47
CA VAL A 56 -4.04 3.52 0.35
C VAL A 56 -2.96 4.42 -0.26
N THR A 57 -3.26 5.71 -0.45
CA THR A 57 -2.31 6.70 -0.97
C THR A 57 -1.11 6.85 -0.05
N PHE A 58 -1.33 6.92 1.26
CA PHE A 58 -0.25 6.99 2.24
C PHE A 58 0.61 5.72 2.22
N ILE A 59 -0.02 4.55 2.27
CA ILE A 59 0.66 3.24 2.29
C ILE A 59 1.52 3.06 1.03
N GLU A 60 0.96 3.34 -0.15
CA GLU A 60 1.67 3.27 -1.44
C GLU A 60 2.91 4.17 -1.43
N GLY A 61 2.75 5.44 -1.05
CA GLY A 61 3.85 6.41 -1.03
C GLY A 61 4.91 6.11 0.04
N ALA A 62 4.51 5.65 1.23
CA ALA A 62 5.44 5.35 2.31
C ALA A 62 6.33 4.13 2.00
N MET A 63 5.85 3.18 1.19
CA MET A 63 6.65 2.04 0.73
C MET A 63 7.64 2.41 -0.40
N VAL A 64 7.60 3.63 -0.94
CA VAL A 64 8.54 4.08 -1.97
C VAL A 64 9.95 4.10 -1.42
N GLY A 65 10.89 3.53 -2.17
CA GLY A 65 12.30 3.44 -1.77
C GLY A 65 12.58 2.44 -0.65
N HIS A 66 11.56 1.72 -0.15
CA HIS A 66 11.69 0.62 0.83
C HIS A 66 12.53 0.99 2.06
N THR A 67 12.39 2.22 2.54
CA THR A 67 13.10 2.66 3.76
C THR A 67 12.49 1.98 5.00
N PRO A 68 13.28 1.64 6.05
CA PRO A 68 12.73 1.00 7.24
C PRO A 68 11.57 1.77 7.86
N ARG A 69 11.73 3.09 8.00
CA ARG A 69 10.70 4.01 8.52
C ARG A 69 9.45 4.03 7.63
N GLY A 70 9.62 4.09 6.31
CA GLY A 70 8.50 4.10 5.37
C GLY A 70 7.70 2.80 5.41
N MET A 71 8.39 1.66 5.51
CA MET A 71 7.75 0.34 5.63
C MET A 71 6.99 0.19 6.95
N GLU A 72 7.54 0.67 8.06
CA GLU A 72 6.87 0.70 9.37
C GLU A 72 5.59 1.55 9.33
N LEU A 73 5.67 2.78 8.83
CA LEU A 73 4.51 3.66 8.69
C LEU A 73 3.44 3.08 7.75
N ALA A 74 3.84 2.43 6.67
CA ALA A 74 2.92 1.73 5.78
C ALA A 74 2.20 0.57 6.49
N GLN A 75 2.91 -0.19 7.33
CA GLN A 75 2.33 -1.27 8.12
C GLN A 75 1.31 -0.75 9.13
N ASP A 76 1.67 0.29 9.88
CA ASP A 76 0.77 0.94 10.84
C ASP A 76 -0.50 1.44 10.17
N MET A 77 -0.36 2.02 8.98
CA MET A 77 -1.48 2.57 8.24
C MET A 77 -2.38 1.48 7.64
N LEU A 78 -1.83 0.32 7.23
CA LEU A 78 -2.61 -0.87 6.87
C LEU A 78 -3.43 -1.39 8.06
N VAL A 79 -2.81 -1.49 9.25
CA VAL A 79 -3.50 -1.93 10.47
C VAL A 79 -4.61 -0.94 10.84
N LYS A 80 -4.32 0.37 10.82
CA LYS A 80 -5.28 1.44 11.12
C LYS A 80 -6.45 1.42 10.14
N MET A 81 -6.20 1.23 8.85
CA MET A 81 -7.23 1.08 7.82
C MET A 81 -8.15 -0.11 8.11
N ASN A 82 -7.58 -1.29 8.37
CA ASN A 82 -8.35 -2.50 8.64
C ASN A 82 -9.17 -2.40 9.96
N SER A 83 -8.61 -1.76 11.00
CA SER A 83 -9.33 -1.52 12.26
C SER A 83 -10.59 -0.65 12.11
N ARG A 84 -10.66 0.15 11.03
CA ARG A 84 -11.81 0.97 10.66
C ARG A 84 -12.78 0.25 9.71
N ASN A 85 -12.58 -1.05 9.46
CA ASN A 85 -13.32 -1.83 8.48
C ASN A 85 -13.19 -1.28 7.05
N PHE A 86 -12.08 -0.59 6.75
CA PHE A 86 -11.73 -0.23 5.39
C PHE A 86 -10.90 -1.35 4.79
N PHE A 87 -11.37 -1.88 3.67
CA PHE A 87 -10.81 -3.07 3.08
C PHE A 87 -10.29 -2.79 1.68
N LEU A 88 -9.20 -3.47 1.31
CA LEU A 88 -8.64 -3.39 -0.02
C LEU A 88 -9.61 -4.00 -1.05
N ASN A 89 -9.76 -3.32 -2.18
CA ASN A 89 -10.34 -3.90 -3.38
C ASN A 89 -9.25 -4.56 -4.26
N PHE A 90 -9.68 -5.24 -5.33
CA PHE A 90 -8.77 -5.94 -6.26
C PHE A 90 -7.61 -5.07 -6.74
N LYS A 91 -7.89 -3.86 -7.20
CA LYS A 91 -6.86 -2.95 -7.75
C LYS A 91 -5.90 -2.52 -6.64
N GLN A 92 -6.44 -1.98 -5.55
CA GLN A 92 -5.64 -1.47 -4.43
C GLN A 92 -4.73 -2.54 -3.85
N GLY A 93 -5.27 -3.73 -3.56
CA GLY A 93 -4.47 -4.82 -3.01
C GLY A 93 -3.43 -5.35 -3.99
N SER A 94 -3.74 -5.39 -5.29
CA SER A 94 -2.75 -5.80 -6.30
C SER A 94 -1.60 -4.79 -6.41
N ASP A 95 -1.91 -3.50 -6.46
CA ASP A 95 -0.90 -2.44 -6.59
C ASP A 95 -0.01 -2.37 -5.35
N LEU A 96 -0.60 -2.40 -4.15
CA LEU A 96 0.14 -2.39 -2.90
C LEU A 96 1.01 -3.65 -2.74
N LEU A 97 0.49 -4.83 -3.09
CA LEU A 97 1.26 -6.07 -3.06
C LEU A 97 2.45 -6.01 -4.01
N LEU A 98 2.25 -5.48 -5.22
CA LEU A 98 3.31 -5.33 -6.20
C LEU A 98 4.43 -4.40 -5.71
N VAL A 99 4.09 -3.30 -5.03
CA VAL A 99 5.09 -2.38 -4.45
C VAL A 99 5.81 -3.02 -3.27
N ALA A 100 5.06 -3.63 -2.35
CA ALA A 100 5.62 -4.27 -1.15
C ALA A 100 6.52 -5.47 -1.51
N ALA A 101 6.15 -6.25 -2.53
CA ALA A 101 6.91 -7.40 -3.01
C ALA A 101 8.28 -7.03 -3.60
N ARG A 102 8.54 -5.76 -3.89
CA ARG A 102 9.84 -5.27 -4.37
C ARG A 102 10.84 -4.98 -3.26
N GLU A 103 10.43 -5.04 -1.99
CA GLU A 103 11.36 -4.93 -0.85
C GLU A 103 12.39 -6.08 -0.91
N LYS A 104 13.69 -5.77 -0.99
CA LYS A 104 14.75 -6.78 -1.08
C LYS A 104 15.47 -7.07 0.23
N THR A 105 15.37 -6.16 1.20
CA THR A 105 16.17 -6.18 2.43
C THR A 105 15.38 -6.57 3.67
N GLY A 106 14.06 -6.70 3.57
CA GLY A 106 13.17 -6.84 4.73
C GLY A 106 12.40 -8.15 4.81
N GLY A 107 11.51 -8.18 5.79
CA GLY A 107 10.73 -9.34 6.20
C GLY A 107 9.60 -9.74 5.25
N TYR A 108 9.32 -8.95 4.21
CA TYR A 108 8.05 -8.95 3.49
C TYR A 108 6.84 -8.76 4.42
N THR A 109 7.00 -8.09 5.57
CA THR A 109 5.91 -7.89 6.54
C THR A 109 4.68 -7.29 5.88
N ASN A 110 4.86 -6.21 5.12
CA ASN A 110 3.77 -5.52 4.45
C ASN A 110 3.18 -6.37 3.33
N ALA A 111 4.01 -7.01 2.50
CA ALA A 111 3.54 -7.87 1.41
C ALA A 111 2.75 -9.07 1.95
N ASN A 112 3.24 -9.66 3.04
CA ASN A 112 2.58 -10.75 3.74
C ASN A 112 1.22 -10.33 4.27
N PHE A 113 1.17 -9.17 4.92
CA PHE A 113 -0.07 -8.65 5.49
C PHE A 113 -1.09 -8.27 4.41
N ILE A 114 -0.66 -7.60 3.34
CA ILE A 114 -1.51 -7.27 2.19
C ILE A 114 -2.08 -8.55 1.55
N TRP A 115 -1.25 -9.58 1.37
CA TRP A 115 -1.69 -10.88 0.89
C TRP A 115 -2.78 -11.47 1.78
N ASP A 116 -2.58 -11.46 3.09
CA ASP A 116 -3.53 -12.03 4.06
C ASP A 116 -4.86 -11.26 4.07
N LEU A 117 -4.82 -9.93 3.97
CA LEU A 117 -6.01 -9.08 3.85
C LEU A 117 -6.83 -9.42 2.59
N MET A 118 -6.15 -9.71 1.48
CA MET A 118 -6.79 -10.10 0.22
C MET A 118 -7.39 -11.50 0.31
N GLN A 119 -6.66 -12.46 0.89
CA GLN A 119 -7.13 -13.84 1.08
C GLN A 119 -8.33 -13.92 2.02
N ALA A 120 -8.34 -13.15 3.11
CA ALA A 120 -9.47 -13.09 4.05
C ALA A 120 -10.78 -12.70 3.36
N ARG A 121 -10.71 -11.97 2.24
CA ARG A 121 -11.85 -11.54 1.43
C ARG A 121 -12.02 -12.32 0.13
N LYS A 122 -11.25 -13.40 -0.05
CA LYS A 122 -11.26 -14.25 -1.25
C LYS A 122 -10.95 -13.47 -2.53
N ILE A 123 -10.15 -12.41 -2.44
CA ILE A 123 -9.72 -11.62 -3.59
C ILE A 123 -8.39 -12.18 -4.08
N THR A 124 -8.36 -12.63 -5.33
CA THR A 124 -7.10 -13.03 -5.99
C THR A 124 -6.42 -11.79 -6.57
N PRO A 125 -5.17 -11.46 -6.19
CA PRO A 125 -4.46 -10.32 -6.77
C PRO A 125 -4.14 -10.53 -8.26
N SER A 126 -3.72 -9.45 -8.94
CA SER A 126 -3.31 -9.51 -10.34
C SER A 126 -2.06 -10.38 -10.54
N LEU A 127 -1.93 -10.98 -11.73
CA LEU A 127 -0.78 -11.83 -12.07
C LEU A 127 0.58 -11.15 -11.79
N PRO A 128 0.82 -9.89 -12.20
CA PRO A 128 2.09 -9.22 -11.91
C PRO A 128 2.39 -9.08 -10.41
N ALA A 129 1.36 -8.84 -9.59
CA ALA A 129 1.51 -8.72 -8.14
C ALA A 129 1.84 -10.07 -7.49
N VAL A 130 1.12 -11.13 -7.89
CA VAL A 130 1.38 -12.50 -7.41
C VAL A 130 2.77 -12.98 -7.85
N GLU A 131 3.17 -12.70 -9.08
CA GLU A 131 4.50 -13.05 -9.60
C GLU A 131 5.63 -12.36 -8.83
N ALA A 132 5.51 -11.05 -8.63
CA ALA A 132 6.51 -10.30 -7.86
C ALA A 132 6.66 -10.84 -6.45
N TYR A 133 5.53 -11.14 -5.79
CA TYR A 133 5.51 -11.68 -4.44
C TYR A 133 6.05 -13.12 -4.38
N TYR A 134 5.68 -13.97 -5.33
CA TYR A 134 6.22 -15.31 -5.47
C TYR A 134 7.74 -15.33 -5.62
N ASN A 135 8.26 -14.53 -6.56
CA ASN A 135 9.70 -14.41 -6.79
C ASN A 135 10.40 -13.85 -5.56
N GLY A 136 9.78 -12.86 -4.90
CA GLY A 136 10.27 -12.32 -3.64
C GLY A 136 10.41 -13.38 -2.55
N LEU A 137 9.39 -14.22 -2.35
CA LEU A 137 9.46 -15.31 -1.39
C LEU A 137 10.52 -16.35 -1.76
N LYS A 138 10.69 -16.67 -3.05
CA LYS A 138 11.70 -17.62 -3.53
C LYS A 138 13.14 -17.13 -3.42
N ASP A 139 13.37 -15.83 -3.61
CA ASP A 139 14.70 -15.23 -3.45
C ASP A 139 15.21 -15.33 -2.01
N ARG A 140 14.34 -15.73 -1.06
CA ARG A 140 14.69 -15.87 0.35
C ARG A 140 15.03 -17.33 0.66
N GLU A 141 15.92 -17.51 1.62
CA GLU A 141 16.26 -18.82 2.22
C GLU A 141 15.12 -19.33 3.13
N ILE A 142 13.88 -19.28 2.65
CA ILE A 142 12.74 -19.94 3.31
C ILE A 142 12.68 -21.40 2.86
N PRO A 143 12.25 -22.33 3.75
CA PRO A 143 12.05 -23.73 3.36
C PRO A 143 11.09 -23.87 2.18
N GLU A 144 11.37 -24.79 1.26
CA GLU A 144 10.53 -25.02 0.07
C GLU A 144 9.11 -25.50 0.42
N ASP A 145 8.94 -26.10 1.60
CA ASP A 145 7.69 -26.56 2.17
C ASP A 145 6.93 -25.48 2.96
N ASP A 146 7.40 -24.22 2.93
CA ASP A 146 6.70 -23.11 3.55
C ASP A 146 5.25 -23.02 3.04
N PRO A 147 4.24 -23.08 3.93
CA PRO A 147 2.84 -23.09 3.53
C PRO A 147 2.42 -21.89 2.68
N ARG A 148 3.01 -20.71 2.93
CA ARG A 148 2.69 -19.48 2.19
C ARG A 148 3.32 -19.54 0.81
N LEU A 149 4.56 -20.00 0.67
CA LEU A 149 5.19 -20.22 -0.63
C LEU A 149 4.36 -21.17 -1.50
N LEU A 150 3.90 -22.29 -0.95
CA LEU A 150 3.07 -23.26 -1.69
C LEU A 150 1.74 -22.66 -2.18
N VAL A 151 1.05 -21.90 -1.32
CA VAL A 151 -0.22 -21.25 -1.68
C VAL A 151 -0.01 -20.17 -2.75
N VAL A 152 1.03 -19.37 -2.62
CA VAL A 152 1.38 -18.32 -3.59
C VAL A 152 1.79 -18.94 -4.93
N ALA A 153 2.61 -19.99 -4.92
CA ALA A 153 3.01 -20.74 -6.11
C ALA A 153 1.79 -21.27 -6.88
N ARG A 154 0.89 -21.97 -6.18
CA ARG A 154 -0.35 -22.48 -6.78
C ARG A 154 -1.21 -21.34 -7.37
N THR A 155 -1.29 -20.21 -6.68
CA THR A 155 -2.05 -19.04 -7.19
C THR A 155 -1.42 -18.48 -8.45
N TYR A 156 -0.09 -18.36 -8.48
CA TYR A 156 0.68 -17.92 -9.65
C TYR A 156 0.43 -18.85 -10.85
N ASP A 157 0.58 -20.15 -10.69
CA ASP A 157 0.39 -21.13 -11.77
C ASP A 157 -1.05 -21.11 -12.34
N ASN A 158 -2.04 -20.97 -11.46
CA ASN A 158 -3.44 -20.84 -11.85
C ASN A 158 -3.71 -19.56 -12.64
N LEU A 159 -3.09 -18.44 -12.31
CA LEU A 159 -3.23 -17.18 -13.05
C LEU A 159 -2.49 -17.25 -14.39
N ARG A 160 -1.28 -17.81 -14.40
CA ARG A 160 -0.45 -17.94 -15.60
C ARG A 160 -1.09 -18.84 -16.66
N SER A 161 -1.75 -19.92 -16.25
CA SER A 161 -2.45 -20.82 -17.19
C SER A 161 -3.63 -20.13 -17.89
N ARG A 162 -4.37 -19.26 -17.19
CA ARG A 162 -5.51 -18.49 -17.73
C ARG A 162 -5.14 -17.42 -18.74
N VAL A 163 -3.91 -16.90 -18.70
CA VAL A 163 -3.41 -15.89 -19.64
C VAL A 163 -2.87 -16.53 -20.93
N ARG A 164 -2.55 -17.83 -20.89
CA ARG A 164 -2.02 -18.60 -22.04
C ARG A 164 -3.11 -19.24 -22.90
N THR A 165 -4.35 -19.22 -22.44
CA THR A 165 -5.57 -19.60 -23.17
C THR A 165 -6.23 -18.39 -23.78
#